data_AF-A0A6F9ZZ69-F1
#
_entry.id   AF-A0A6F9ZZ69-F1
#
_cell.length_a   1.000
_cell.length_b   1.000
_cell.length_c   1.000
_cell.angle_alpha   90.00
_cell.angle_beta   90.00
_cell.angle_gamma   90.00
#
_symmetry.space_group_name_H-M   'P 1'
#
loop_
_entity.id
_entity.type
_entity.pdbx_description
1 polymer ?
#
loop_
_entity_poly.entity_id
_entity_poly.type
_entity_poly.pdbx_seq_one_letter_code
_entity_poly.pdbx_strand_id
1 'polypeptide(L)' 'MRLPHEAIHEFRKIWKEEYGEDIPFEEARVVAERFLSGIRLMLTIKDDEKGPKTPTEQQDRTDLDEGANSSLSENG' A
#
# COMPACT_ATOMS: atom_id res chain seq x y z
N MET A 1 13.84 -10.57 -3.75
CA MET A 1 13.71 -10.55 -2.27
C MET A 1 14.45 -11.77 -1.76
N ARG A 2 15.32 -11.67 -0.75
CA ARG A 2 15.96 -12.87 -0.18
C ARG A 2 15.13 -13.39 0.99
N LEU A 3 14.80 -14.68 0.95
CA LEU A 3 14.08 -15.32 2.04
C LEU A 3 15.06 -15.89 3.08
N PRO A 4 14.67 -15.90 4.37
CA PRO A 4 15.46 -16.56 5.40
C PRO A 4 15.48 -18.08 5.15
N HIS A 5 16.56 -18.72 5.58
CA HIS A 5 16.80 -20.15 5.35
C HIS A 5 15.65 -21.04 5.86
N GLU A 6 15.11 -20.73 7.03
CA GLU A 6 13.97 -21.45 7.64
C GLU A 6 12.72 -21.40 6.76
N ALA A 7 12.44 -20.25 6.11
CA ALA A 7 11.29 -20.13 5.21
C ALA A 7 11.44 -21.00 3.96
N ILE A 8 12.67 -21.19 3.46
CA ILE A 8 12.92 -22.10 2.33
C ILE A 8 12.70 -23.56 2.74
N HIS A 9 13.03 -23.93 3.98
CA HIS A 9 12.74 -25.27 4.49
C HIS A 9 11.24 -25.53 4.61
N GLU A 10 10.48 -24.59 5.17
CA GLU A 10 9.03 -24.72 5.26
C GLU A 10 8.39 -24.77 3.86
N PHE A 11 8.85 -23.93 2.92
CA PHE A 11 8.40 -23.98 1.54
C PHE A 11 8.62 -25.36 0.90
N ARG A 12 9.79 -25.99 1.13
CA ARG A 12 10.07 -27.36 0.63
C ARG A 12 9.14 -28.41 1.22
N LYS A 13 8.83 -28.31 2.52
CA LYS A 13 7.90 -29.24 3.17
C LYS A 13 6.52 -29.15 2.53
N ILE A 14 6.02 -27.92 2.38
CA ILE A 14 4.71 -27.65 1.75
C ILE A 14 4.73 -28.15 0.30
N TRP A 15 5.77 -27.85 -0.47
CA TRP A 15 5.88 -28.32 -1.86
C TRP A 15 5.80 -29.85 -1.95
N LYS A 16 6.52 -30.55 -1.06
CA LYS A 16 6.49 -32.01 -1.02
C LYS A 16 5.13 -32.56 -0.60
N GLU A 17 4.43 -31.91 0.31
CA GLU A 17 3.08 -32.28 0.73
C GLU A 17 2.06 -32.10 -0.42
N GLU A 18 2.12 -30.96 -1.11
CA GLU A 18 1.16 -30.60 -2.17
C GLU A 18 1.42 -31.34 -3.49
N TYR A 19 2.69 -31.51 -3.87
CA TYR A 19 3.08 -32.04 -5.19
C TYR A 19 3.72 -33.42 -5.13
N GLY A 20 4.05 -33.94 -3.95
CA GLY A 20 4.73 -35.23 -3.78
C GLY A 20 6.22 -35.22 -4.18
N GLU A 21 6.76 -34.07 -4.57
CA GLU A 21 8.12 -33.93 -5.06
C GLU A 21 9.06 -33.31 -4.00
N ASP A 22 10.24 -33.88 -3.82
CA ASP A 22 11.28 -33.29 -2.97
C ASP A 22 12.28 -32.53 -3.82
N ILE A 23 12.13 -31.21 -3.86
CA ILE A 23 12.99 -30.33 -4.64
C ILE A 23 14.25 -29.93 -3.85
N PRO A 24 15.41 -29.72 -4.50
CA PRO A 24 16.61 -29.21 -3.86
C PRO A 24 16.42 -27.83 -3.21
N PHE A 25 17.20 -27.52 -2.18
CA PHE A 25 17.11 -26.24 -1.46
C PHE A 25 17.28 -25.01 -2.37
N GLU A 26 18.25 -25.07 -3.28
CA GLU A 26 18.54 -23.95 -4.16
C GLU A 26 17.39 -23.69 -5.16
N GLU A 27 16.78 -24.77 -5.65
CA GLU A 27 15.61 -24.69 -6.52
C GLU A 27 14.41 -24.12 -5.78
N ALA A 28 14.13 -24.64 -4.58
CA ALA A 28 13.09 -24.12 -3.69
C ALA A 28 13.24 -22.63 -3.40
N ARG A 29 14.48 -22.17 -3.16
CA ARG A 29 14.78 -20.75 -2.96
C ARG A 29 14.39 -19.92 -4.19
N VAL A 30 14.84 -20.33 -5.37
CA VAL A 30 14.56 -19.60 -6.62
C VAL A 30 13.05 -19.54 -6.90
N VAL A 31 12.34 -20.65 -6.72
CA VAL A 31 10.89 -20.72 -6.96
C VAL A 31 10.15 -19.81 -5.98
N ALA A 32 10.41 -19.92 -4.68
CA ALA A 32 9.74 -19.12 -3.65
C ALA A 32 10.00 -17.61 -3.82
N GLU A 33 11.25 -17.21 -4.09
CA GLU A 33 11.59 -15.81 -4.28
C GLU A 33 10.95 -15.21 -5.54
N ARG A 34 10.88 -15.98 -6.64
CA ARG A 34 10.21 -15.56 -7.87
C ARG A 34 8.71 -15.41 -7.67
N PHE A 35 8.08 -16.38 -7.01
CA PHE A 35 6.65 -16.35 -6.73
C PHE A 35 6.25 -15.11 -5.92
N LEU A 36 6.94 -14.83 -4.81
CA LEU A 36 6.68 -13.65 -3.99
C LEU A 36 6.97 -12.34 -4.74
N SER A 37 8.01 -12.32 -5.57
CA SER A 37 8.30 -11.15 -6.41
C SER A 37 7.18 -10.89 -7.44
N GLY A 38 6.59 -11.95 -8.00
CA GLY A 38 5.43 -11.87 -8.88
C GLY A 38 4.18 -11.35 -8.16
N ILE A 39 3.89 -11.86 -6.97
CA ILE A 39 2.78 -11.35 -6.13
C ILE A 39 2.98 -9.86 -5.84
N ARG A 40 4.18 -9.45 -5.43
CA ARG A 40 4.49 -8.05 -5.15
C ARG A 40 4.25 -7.18 -6.39
N LEU A 41 4.70 -7.61 -7.56
CA LEU A 41 4.46 -6.90 -8.81
C LEU A 41 2.96 -6.72 -9.09
N MET A 42 2.17 -7.79 -8.96
CA MET A 42 0.71 -7.71 -9.17
C MET A 42 0.03 -6.78 -8.19
N LEU A 43 0.44 -6.76 -6.92
CA LEU A 43 -0.08 -5.83 -5.92
C LEU A 43 0.26 -4.39 -6.27
N THR A 44 1.50 -4.10 -6.69
CA THR A 44 1.91 -2.77 -7.13
C THR A 44 1.06 -2.28 -8.31
N ILE A 45 0.89 -3.09 -9.35
CA ILE A 45 0.09 -2.72 -10.53
C ILE A 45 -1.36 -2.41 -10.14
N LYS A 46 -1.96 -3.20 -9.23
CA LYS A 46 -3.35 -2.99 -8.79
C LYS A 46 -3.53 -1.72 -7.97
N ASP A 47 -2.51 -1.29 -7.23
CA ASP A 47 -2.53 -0.01 -6.53
C ASP A 47 -2.39 1.18 -7.50
N ASP A 48 -1.66 1.03 -8.61
CA ASP A 48 -1.56 2.06 -9.65
C ASP A 48 -2.87 2.23 -10.46
N GLU A 49 -3.70 1.19 -10.60
CA GLU A 49 -5.03 1.30 -11.23
C GLU A 49 -6.04 2.08 -10.36
N LYS A 50 -5.79 2.19 -9.04
CA LYS A 50 -6.49 3.14 -8.18
C LYS A 50 -5.75 4.47 -8.30
N GLY A 51 -6.11 5.26 -9.31
CA GLY A 51 -5.49 6.57 -9.58
C GLY A 51 -5.22 7.41 -8.33
N PRO A 52 -4.27 8.37 -8.40
CA PRO A 52 -3.73 9.06 -7.23
C PRO A 52 -4.85 9.53 -6.31
N LYS A 53 -4.77 9.15 -5.03
CA LYS A 53 -5.66 9.72 -4.00
C LYS A 53 -5.50 11.23 -4.07
N THR A 54 -6.56 11.91 -4.49
CA THR A 54 -6.64 13.37 -4.51
C THR A 54 -6.24 13.89 -3.13
N PRO A 55 -5.28 14.83 -3.03
CA PRO A 55 -4.96 15.44 -1.75
C PRO A 55 -6.22 16.14 -1.24
N THR A 56 -6.71 15.71 -0.08
CA THR A 56 -7.83 16.38 0.58
C THR A 56 -7.43 17.82 0.85
N GLU A 57 -8.17 18.70 0.19
CA GLU A 57 -8.22 20.15 0.28
C GLU A 57 -7.96 20.64 1.72
N GLN A 58 -6.90 21.44 1.89
CA GLN A 58 -6.77 22.30 3.07
C GLN A 58 -7.93 23.29 3.02
N GLN A 59 -8.99 23.02 3.78
CA GLN A 59 -9.97 24.05 4.12
C GLN A 59 -9.29 25.03 5.08
N ASP A 60 -8.67 26.03 4.47
CA ASP A 60 -8.32 27.30 5.07
C ASP A 60 -9.60 27.89 5.69
N ARG A 61 -9.69 27.83 7.03
CA ARG A 61 -10.74 28.49 7.79
C ARG A 61 -10.43 29.98 7.81
N THR A 62 -10.86 30.70 6.79
CA THR A 62 -11.02 32.15 6.88
C THR A 62 -12.49 32.48 7.09
N ASP A 63 -12.93 32.38 8.35
CA ASP A 63 -14.15 33.02 8.84
C ASP A 63 -13.85 33.55 10.24
N LEU A 64 -13.49 34.84 10.33
CA LEU A 64 -13.57 35.67 11.54
C LEU A 64 -13.18 37.10 11.14
N ASP A 65 -14.17 37.90 10.72
CA ASP A 65 -14.49 39.20 11.33
C ASP A 65 -15.69 39.83 10.58
N GLU A 66 -16.93 39.41 10.89
CA GLU A 66 -18.08 40.30 10.67
C GLU A 66 -18.09 41.34 11.79
N GLY A 67 -17.23 42.35 11.62
CA GLY A 67 -17.29 43.59 12.38
C GLY A 67 -18.63 44.27 12.12
N ALA A 68 -19.52 44.17 13.10
CA ALA A 68 -20.80 44.85 13.18
C ALA A 68 -20.63 46.37 13.01
N ASN A 69 -20.79 46.87 11.79
CA ASN A 69 -20.94 48.31 11.54
C ASN A 69 -22.41 48.69 11.75
N SER A 70 -22.76 48.91 13.02
CA SER A 70 -24.04 49.51 13.39
C SER A 70 -24.05 50.99 13.00
N SER A 71 -25.17 51.36 12.39
CA SER A 71 -25.60 52.67 11.93
C SER A 71 -25.42 53.80 12.94
N LEU A 72 -24.97 54.98 12.49
CA LEU A 72 -25.66 56.26 12.72
C LEU A 72 -24.96 57.41 11.97
N SER A 73 -25.63 57.99 10.98
CA SER A 73 -25.65 59.44 10.71
C SER A 73 -26.50 59.72 9.48
N GLU A 74 -27.78 60.07 9.70
CA GLU A 74 -28.53 60.87 8.74
C GLU A 74 -29.42 61.88 9.50
N ASN A 75 -29.08 63.15 9.29
CA ASN A 75 -29.88 64.38 9.32
C ASN A 75 -30.64 64.86 10.58
N GLY A 76 -30.28 66.08 10.99
CA GLY A 76 -31.00 66.96 11.91
C GLY A 76 -30.19 68.22 12.21
#